data_AF-A0A7C1G048-F1
#
_entry.id   AF-A0A7C1G048-F1
#
_cell.length_a   1.000
_cell.length_b   1.000
_cell.length_c   1.000
_cell.angle_alpha   90.00
_cell.angle_beta   90.00
_cell.angle_gamma   90.00
#
_symmetry.space_group_name_H-M   'P 1'
#
loop_
_entity.id
_entity.type
_entity.pdbx_description
1 polymer ?
#
loop_
_entity_poly.entity_id
_entity_poly.type
_entity_poly.pdbx_seq_one_letter_code
_entity_poly.pdbx_strand_id
1 'polypeptide(L)' 'YNRIKEMNIPEESMWWYLETRKFGSVPHSGFGLGFERMMLFMTGMGNIRDVIPFPRTPLNCEF' A
#
# COMPACT_ATOMS: atom_id res chain seq x y z
N TYR A 1 -4.02 -5.19 -21.91
CA TYR A 1 -3.77 -4.36 -20.72
C TYR A 1 -4.08 -2.90 -21.03
N ASN A 2 -5.34 -2.47 -20.96
CA ASN A 2 -5.71 -1.10 -21.40
C ASN A 2 -5.42 -0.05 -20.30
N ARG A 3 -5.70 -0.39 -19.04
CA ARG A 3 -5.51 0.53 -17.91
C ARG A 3 -4.06 0.94 -17.66
N ILE A 4 -3.10 0.04 -17.88
CA ILE A 4 -1.67 0.34 -17.71
C ILE A 4 -1.18 1.37 -18.74
N LYS A 5 -1.70 1.28 -19.98
CA LYS A 5 -1.43 2.23 -21.06
C LYS A 5 -2.06 3.59 -20.79
N GLU A 6 -3.29 3.62 -20.30
CA GLU A 6 -3.97 4.86 -19.88
C GLU A 6 -3.24 5.59 -18.74
N MET A 7 -2.63 4.84 -17.82
CA MET A 7 -1.88 5.40 -16.68
C MET A 7 -0.42 5.74 -17.01
N ASN A 8 0.02 5.56 -18.28
CA ASN A 8 1.40 5.78 -18.72
C ASN A 8 2.44 5.04 -17.87
N ILE A 9 2.11 3.84 -17.38
CA ILE A 9 3.03 3.02 -16.59
C ILE A 9 3.86 2.16 -17.56
N PRO A 10 5.21 2.18 -17.49
CA PRO A 10 6.05 1.34 -18.34
C PRO A 10 5.75 -0.15 -18.14
N GLU A 11 5.39 -0.85 -19.20
CA GLU A 11 5.06 -2.29 -19.13
C GLU A 11 6.24 -3.12 -18.62
N GLU A 12 7.47 -2.74 -18.97
CA GLU A 12 8.71 -3.36 -18.47
C GLU A 12 8.92 -3.21 -16.96
N SER A 13 8.25 -2.28 -16.28
CA SER A 13 8.36 -2.18 -14.81
C SER A 13 7.46 -3.18 -14.09
N MET A 14 6.38 -3.61 -14.76
CA MET A 14 5.29 -4.41 -14.20
C MET A 14 5.11 -5.75 -14.90
N TRP A 15 6.01 -6.14 -15.81
CA TRP A 15 5.89 -7.37 -16.63
C TRP A 15 5.64 -8.60 -15.76
N TRP A 16 6.39 -8.74 -14.67
CA TRP A 16 6.30 -9.86 -13.73
C TRP A 16 4.90 -9.98 -13.12
N TYR A 17 4.25 -8.86 -12.83
CA TYR A 17 2.91 -8.82 -12.26
C TYR A 17 1.85 -9.13 -13.32
N LEU A 18 2.01 -8.60 -14.53
CA LEU A 18 1.09 -8.85 -15.64
C LEU A 18 1.11 -10.32 -16.06
N GLU A 19 2.27 -10.97 -16.05
CA GLU A 19 2.39 -12.39 -16.40
C GLU A 19 1.58 -13.31 -15.48
N THR A 20 1.43 -12.96 -14.20
CA THR A 20 0.59 -13.73 -13.26
C THR A 20 -0.87 -13.85 -13.71
N ARG A 21 -1.36 -12.90 -14.51
CA ARG A 21 -2.74 -12.89 -15.01
C ARG A 21 -2.89 -13.52 -16.40
N LYS A 22 -1.79 -13.95 -17.03
CA LYS A 22 -1.77 -14.46 -18.41
C LYS A 22 -2.49 -15.81 -18.57
N PHE A 23 -2.41 -16.68 -17.56
CA PHE A 23 -3.01 -18.02 -17.59
C PHE A 23 -4.38 -18.11 -16.90
N GLY A 24 -5.06 -16.96 -16.76
CA GLY A 24 -6.34 -16.86 -16.07
C GLY A 24 -6.18 -16.43 -14.61
N SER A 25 -7.16 -15.67 -14.13
CA SER A 25 -7.25 -15.21 -12.75
C SER A 25 -8.72 -15.23 -12.34
N VAL A 26 -9.00 -15.60 -11.09
CA VAL A 26 -10.36 -15.53 -10.54
C VAL A 26 -10.75 -14.08 -10.28
N PRO A 27 -12.03 -13.69 -10.41
CA PRO A 27 -12.50 -12.39 -9.92
C PRO A 27 -12.20 -12.27 -8.42
N HIS A 28 -11.37 -11.30 -8.04
CA HIS A 28 -10.96 -11.06 -6.66
C HIS A 28 -11.06 -9.58 -6.32
N SER A 29 -11.31 -9.30 -5.05
CA SER A 29 -11.29 -7.97 -4.47
C SER A 29 -10.63 -8.03 -3.09
N GLY A 30 -10.07 -6.91 -2.64
CA GLY A 30 -9.51 -6.78 -1.31
C GLY A 30 -9.52 -5.32 -0.87
N PHE A 31 -9.26 -5.11 0.41
CA PHE A 31 -9.07 -3.78 0.98
C PHE A 31 -7.80 -3.77 1.82
N GLY A 32 -7.19 -2.60 1.98
CA GLY A 32 -6.06 -2.37 2.87
C GLY A 32 -6.51 -1.56 4.08
N LEU A 33 -6.07 -1.95 5.27
CA LEU A 33 -6.29 -1.20 6.51
C LEU A 33 -4.94 -0.96 7.18
N GLY A 34 -4.60 0.31 7.40
CA GLY A 34 -3.41 0.67 8.19
C GLY A 34 -3.71 0.46 9.67
N PHE A 35 -2.96 -0.45 10.31
CA PHE A 35 -3.19 -0.81 11.71
C PHE A 35 -3.08 0.40 12.64
N GLU A 36 -2.06 1.23 12.45
CA GLU A 36 -1.79 2.42 13.24
C GLU A 36 -2.88 3.48 13.03
N ARG A 37 -3.44 3.58 11.82
CA ARG A 37 -4.58 4.47 11.54
C ARG A 37 -5.87 3.97 12.17
N MET A 38 -6.08 2.64 12.22
CA MET A 38 -7.19 2.05 12.96
C MET A 38 -7.07 2.36 14.45
N MET A 39 -5.88 2.20 15.03
CA MET A 39 -5.62 2.54 16.44
C MET A 39 -5.86 4.02 16.71
N LEU A 40 -5.38 4.91 15.84
CA LEU A 40 -5.64 6.35 15.95
C LEU A 40 -7.15 6.67 15.97
N PHE A 41 -7.91 6.01 15.10
CA PHE A 41 -9.37 6.17 15.06
C PHE A 41 -10.06 5.63 16.33
N MET A 42 -9.59 4.50 16.86
CA MET A 42 -10.15 3.91 18.09
C MET A 42 -9.80 4.71 19.35
N THR A 43 -8.60 5.29 19.43
CA THR A 43 -8.13 6.03 20.61
C THR A 43 -8.49 7.52 20.57
N GLY A 44 -8.89 8.05 19.41
CA GLY A 44 -9.20 9.47 19.23
C GLY A 44 -7.98 10.38 19.28
N MET A 45 -6.77 9.82 19.14
CA MET A 45 -5.52 10.59 19.17
C MET A 45 -5.37 11.45 17.90
N GLY A 46 -4.80 12.65 18.05
CA GLY A 46 -4.63 13.58 16.92
C GLY A 46 -3.44 13.24 16.01
N ASN A 47 -2.45 12.49 16.50
CA ASN A 47 -1.23 12.18 15.76
C ASN A 47 -0.94 10.67 15.74
N ILE A 48 -0.56 10.15 14.57
CA ILE A 48 -0.20 8.74 14.38
C ILE A 48 1.08 8.36 15.15
N ARG A 49 1.92 9.32 15.50
CA ARG A 49 3.12 9.07 16.30
C ARG A 49 2.79 8.64 17.74
N ASP A 50 1.65 9.07 18.26
CA ASP A 50 1.25 8.79 19.64
C ASP A 50 0.76 7.35 19.82
N VAL A 51 0.43 6.67 18.71
CA VAL A 51 0.01 5.26 18.69
C VAL A 51 1.12 4.30 18.24
N ILE A 52 2.32 4.80 17.93
CA ILE A 52 3.46 3.99 17.47
C ILE A 52 4.61 4.11 18.48
N PRO A 53 5.04 3.01 19.14
CA PRO A 53 6.12 3.06 20.12
C PRO A 53 7.47 3.59 19.58
N PHE A 54 7.79 3.28 18.33
CA PHE A 54 9.00 3.74 17.64
C PHE A 54 8.64 4.34 16.27
N PRO A 55 8.20 5.61 16.23
CA PRO A 55 7.72 6.23 15.00
C PRO A 55 8.88 6.45 14.02
N ARG A 56 8.77 5.91 12.80
CA ARG A 56 9.70 6.20 11.71
C ARG A 56 9.16 7.36 10.89
N THR A 57 9.95 8.42 10.76
CA THR A 57 9.61 9.57 9.89
C THR A 57 10.78 9.91 8.99
N PRO A 58 10.55 10.62 7.87
CA PRO A 58 11.65 11.19 7.10
C PRO A 58 12.63 11.93 8.04
N LEU A 59 13.93 11.66 7.91
CA LEU A 59 15.02 12.20 8.75
C LEU A 59 15.05 11.73 10.22
N ASN A 60 14.16 10.83 10.66
CA ASN A 60 14.22 10.24 12.00
C ASN A 60 14.25 8.72 11.89
N CYS A 61 15.47 8.20 11.88
CA CYS A 61 15.75 6.77 11.84
C CYS A 61 17.03 6.48 12.62
N GLU A 62 17.03 6.78 13.92
CA GLU A 62 18.12 6.35 14.80
C GLU A 62 17.89 4.87 15.20
N PHE A 63 19.00 4.13 15.23
CA PHE A 63 19.12 2.74 15.69
C PHE A 63 20.16 2.70 16.81
#